data_AF-A0A1V5JY77-F1
#
_entry.id   AF-A0A1V5JY77-F1
#
_cell.length_a   1.000
_cell.length_b   1.000
_cell.length_c   1.000
_cell.angle_alpha   90.00
_cell.angle_beta   90.00
_cell.angle_gamma   90.00
#
_symmetry.space_group_name_H-M   'P 1'
#
loop_
_entity.id
_entity.type
_entity.pdbx_description
1 polymer ?
#
loop_
_entity_poly.entity_id
_entity_poly.type
_entity_poly.pdbx_seq_one_letter_code
_entity_poly.pdbx_strand_id
1 'polypeptide(L)'
;MPSGMSVSFILGSPQPQGPRVAWDTVRIARDYMTAGVRGVDISDDTRIVGLGEYQAPIEWAKSEGLGVTIHAGEAEGPESVRTAIERLGATRIGHGIRAIEDSKVVRLAVERDVTLEVCPTSNIHTAAARSYETHPLPRLLDCGVKVTLNTDDPGISGITLGHEYGVATEKWGMGREDLLQMNLTAAAAAFVDDGRRRDIVAALEAWGRCPR
;
A
#
# COMPACT_ATOMS: atom_id res chain seq x y z
N MET A 1 -3.90 -27.61 -6.62
CA MET A 1 -3.96 -26.15 -6.36
C MET A 1 -4.61 -25.51 -7.57
N PRO A 2 -5.58 -24.59 -7.42
CA PRO A 2 -6.10 -23.86 -8.58
C PRO A 2 -4.95 -23.08 -9.21
N SER A 3 -4.59 -23.42 -10.45
CA SER A 3 -3.42 -22.94 -11.18
C SER A 3 -3.69 -21.58 -11.85
N GLY A 4 -4.02 -20.55 -11.07
CA GLY A 4 -4.37 -19.24 -11.61
C GLY A 4 -4.05 -18.08 -10.67
N MET A 5 -3.96 -16.89 -11.26
CA MET A 5 -3.78 -15.64 -10.52
C MET A 5 -5.08 -15.27 -9.80
N SER A 6 -4.96 -14.83 -8.55
CA SER A 6 -6.09 -14.28 -7.80
C SER A 6 -6.14 -12.79 -8.02
N VAL A 7 -7.33 -12.25 -8.28
CA VAL A 7 -7.53 -10.81 -8.54
C VAL A 7 -8.62 -10.29 -7.60
N SER A 8 -8.41 -9.08 -7.09
CA SER A 8 -9.39 -8.32 -6.31
C SER A 8 -9.24 -6.85 -6.65
N PHE A 9 -10.31 -6.08 -6.45
CA PHE A 9 -10.37 -4.68 -6.84
C PHE A 9 -10.44 -3.78 -5.63
N ILE A 10 -9.79 -2.62 -5.74
CA ILE A 10 -9.92 -1.48 -4.83
C ILE A 10 -10.40 -0.32 -5.67
N LEU A 11 -11.46 0.37 -5.24
CA LEU A 11 -11.94 1.54 -5.95
C LEU A 11 -11.31 2.81 -5.37
N GLY A 12 -10.54 3.52 -6.20
CA GLY A 12 -9.92 4.79 -5.84
C GLY A 12 -10.86 5.97 -6.00
N SER A 13 -10.87 6.85 -5.02
CA SER A 13 -11.52 8.16 -5.09
C SER A 13 -10.44 9.24 -5.26
N PRO A 14 -10.40 9.95 -6.41
CA PRO A 14 -9.42 11.01 -6.62
C PRO A 14 -9.72 12.22 -5.74
N GLN A 15 -8.76 12.63 -4.92
CA GLN A 15 -8.89 13.77 -4.01
C GLN A 15 -9.38 15.07 -4.68
N PRO A 16 -8.92 15.44 -5.89
CA PRO A 16 -9.35 16.68 -6.54
C PRO A 16 -10.87 16.78 -6.77
N GLN A 17 -11.61 15.66 -6.75
CA GLN A 17 -13.06 15.64 -6.98
C GLN A 17 -13.89 15.78 -5.69
N GLY A 18 -13.24 15.80 -4.53
CA GLY A 18 -13.85 16.07 -3.23
C GLY A 18 -14.61 14.90 -2.60
N PRO A 19 -15.08 15.07 -1.35
CA PRO A 19 -15.65 13.98 -0.54
C PRO A 19 -16.97 13.43 -1.10
N ARG A 20 -17.70 14.19 -1.92
CA ARG A 20 -18.91 13.68 -2.59
C ARG A 20 -18.60 12.46 -3.46
N VAL A 21 -17.49 12.49 -4.21
CA VAL A 21 -17.08 11.36 -5.04
C VAL A 21 -16.68 10.17 -4.17
N ALA A 22 -16.06 10.40 -3.02
CA ALA A 22 -15.76 9.31 -2.08
C ALA A 22 -17.03 8.59 -1.58
N TRP A 23 -18.12 9.32 -1.30
CA TRP A 23 -19.41 8.67 -0.97
C TRP A 23 -19.92 7.78 -2.11
N ASP A 24 -19.86 8.25 -3.35
CA ASP A 24 -20.27 7.43 -4.51
C ASP A 24 -19.34 6.21 -4.71
N THR A 25 -18.03 6.38 -4.54
CA THR A 25 -17.04 5.31 -4.60
C THR A 25 -17.32 4.23 -3.55
N VAL A 26 -17.60 4.62 -2.29
CA VAL A 26 -17.90 3.66 -1.22
C VAL A 26 -19.21 2.92 -1.49
N ARG A 27 -20.25 3.62 -1.96
CA ARG A 27 -21.51 3.00 -2.35
C ARG A 27 -21.32 1.93 -3.41
N ILE A 28 -20.56 2.25 -4.48
CA ILE A 28 -20.26 1.30 -5.55
C ILE A 28 -19.39 0.16 -5.02
N ALA A 29 -18.37 0.44 -4.22
CA ALA A 29 -17.50 -0.59 -3.67
C ALA A 29 -18.28 -1.63 -2.85
N ARG A 30 -19.22 -1.18 -2.01
CA ARG A 30 -20.16 -2.04 -1.26
C ARG A 30 -20.99 -2.91 -2.19
N ASP A 31 -21.62 -2.31 -3.21
CA ASP A 31 -22.54 -3.00 -4.12
C ASP A 31 -21.83 -4.09 -4.94
N TYR A 32 -20.51 -3.99 -5.13
CA TYR A 32 -19.69 -4.92 -5.91
C TYR A 32 -18.77 -5.81 -5.06
N MET A 33 -18.96 -5.91 -3.74
CA MET A 33 -18.13 -6.77 -2.88
C MET A 33 -18.20 -8.25 -3.29
N THR A 34 -19.37 -8.74 -3.73
CA THR A 34 -19.55 -10.11 -4.23
C THR A 34 -18.93 -10.32 -5.62
N ALA A 35 -18.57 -9.25 -6.32
CA ALA A 35 -17.88 -9.27 -7.62
C ALA A 35 -16.35 -9.06 -7.48
N GLY A 36 -15.82 -9.09 -6.25
CA GLY A 36 -14.37 -9.05 -5.99
C GLY A 36 -13.82 -7.68 -5.61
N VAL A 37 -14.67 -6.66 -5.39
CA VAL A 37 -14.23 -5.42 -4.73
C VAL A 37 -13.99 -5.70 -3.25
N ARG A 38 -12.84 -5.26 -2.73
CA ARG A 38 -12.40 -5.56 -1.36
C ARG A 38 -12.04 -4.33 -0.56
N GLY A 39 -11.93 -3.18 -1.18
CA GLY A 39 -11.61 -1.96 -0.46
C GLY A 39 -11.80 -0.71 -1.28
N VAL A 40 -11.51 0.40 -0.62
CA VAL A 40 -11.47 1.74 -1.20
C VAL A 40 -10.14 2.40 -0.92
N ASP A 41 -9.84 3.41 -1.72
CA ASP A 41 -8.64 4.23 -1.61
C ASP A 41 -8.98 5.71 -1.83
N ILE A 42 -8.20 6.60 -1.21
CA ILE A 42 -8.16 8.03 -1.51
C ILE A 42 -6.81 8.31 -2.14
N SER A 43 -6.80 8.76 -3.40
CA SER A 43 -5.59 8.88 -4.22
C SER A 43 -5.50 10.23 -4.95
N ASP A 44 -4.52 10.36 -5.86
CA ASP A 44 -4.22 11.56 -6.65
C ASP A 44 -3.65 12.70 -5.78
N ASP A 45 -3.72 13.96 -6.21
CA ASP A 45 -3.12 15.09 -5.50
C ASP A 45 -3.76 15.32 -4.13
N THR A 46 -3.07 14.83 -3.09
CA THR A 46 -3.59 14.87 -1.73
C THR A 46 -3.60 16.28 -1.10
N ARG A 47 -2.97 17.25 -1.76
CA ARG A 47 -2.79 18.63 -1.27
C ARG A 47 -4.02 19.53 -1.50
N ILE A 48 -4.98 19.10 -2.31
CA ILE A 48 -6.06 19.97 -2.80
C ILE A 48 -7.17 20.14 -1.76
N VAL A 49 -7.76 19.03 -1.29
CA VAL A 49 -8.91 19.05 -0.38
C VAL A 49 -8.46 18.78 1.06
N GLY A 50 -7.48 17.89 1.21
CA GLY A 50 -6.97 17.44 2.51
C GLY A 50 -7.69 16.19 3.00
N LEU A 51 -6.91 15.24 3.52
CA LEU A 51 -7.41 13.91 3.91
C LEU A 51 -8.52 13.94 4.97
N GLY A 52 -8.54 14.96 5.85
CA GLY A 52 -9.53 15.08 6.92
C GLY A 52 -10.98 15.13 6.43
N GLU A 53 -11.22 15.69 5.24
CA GLU A 53 -12.56 15.81 4.65
C GLU A 53 -13.16 14.45 4.24
N TYR A 54 -12.33 13.40 4.15
CA TYR A 54 -12.72 12.05 3.75
C TYR A 54 -13.05 11.15 4.94
N GLN A 55 -12.97 11.65 6.18
CA GLN A 55 -13.18 10.84 7.37
C GLN A 55 -14.54 10.13 7.36
N ALA A 56 -15.64 10.86 7.13
CA ALA A 56 -16.99 10.29 7.17
C ALA A 56 -17.25 9.19 6.11
N PRO A 57 -16.94 9.38 4.80
CA PRO A 57 -17.10 8.31 3.83
C PRO A 57 -16.18 7.10 4.11
N ILE A 58 -14.98 7.32 4.65
CA ILE A 58 -14.07 6.22 5.01
C ILE A 58 -14.56 5.45 6.24
N GLU A 59 -15.10 6.12 7.25
CA GLU A 59 -15.77 5.47 8.39
C GLU A 59 -16.95 4.62 7.90
N TRP A 60 -17.73 5.13 6.94
CA TRP A 60 -18.81 4.35 6.32
C TRP A 60 -18.27 3.12 5.60
N ALA A 61 -17.23 3.24 4.77
CA ALA A 61 -16.62 2.11 4.07
C ALA A 61 -16.21 0.98 5.04
N LYS A 62 -15.57 1.34 6.15
CA LYS A 62 -15.16 0.38 7.19
C LYS A 62 -16.37 -0.28 7.85
N SER A 63 -17.44 0.46 8.11
CA SER A 63 -18.68 -0.09 8.68
C SER A 63 -19.37 -1.10 7.77
N GLU A 64 -19.17 -1.00 6.44
CA GLU A 64 -19.65 -1.95 5.44
C GLU A 64 -18.69 -3.16 5.26
N GLY A 65 -17.57 -3.19 5.99
CA GLY A 65 -16.58 -4.27 5.94
C GLY A 65 -15.58 -4.16 4.78
N LEU A 66 -15.48 -3.00 4.12
CA LEU A 66 -14.46 -2.74 3.11
C LEU A 66 -13.10 -2.46 3.77
N GLY A 67 -12.02 -2.96 3.15
CA GLY A 67 -10.67 -2.54 3.50
C GLY A 67 -10.40 -1.10 3.06
N VAL A 68 -9.51 -0.40 3.78
CA VAL A 68 -9.14 0.99 3.50
C VAL A 68 -7.63 1.12 3.37
N THR A 69 -7.18 1.54 2.19
CA THR A 69 -5.84 2.12 1.99
C THR A 69 -6.00 3.60 1.66
N ILE A 70 -4.95 4.40 1.87
CA ILE A 70 -4.96 5.85 1.61
C ILE A 70 -3.59 6.23 1.05
N HIS A 71 -3.54 6.94 -0.08
CA HIS A 71 -2.31 7.57 -0.54
C HIS A 71 -1.91 8.69 0.43
N ALA A 72 -0.71 8.59 0.99
CA ALA A 72 -0.16 9.59 1.89
C ALA A 72 1.36 9.46 1.95
N GLY A 73 2.05 10.52 2.36
CA GLY A 73 3.51 10.48 2.51
C GLY A 73 4.25 10.31 1.18
N GLU A 74 3.69 10.84 0.10
CA GLU A 74 4.30 10.95 -1.22
C GLU A 74 4.41 12.43 -1.63
N ALA A 75 3.31 13.02 -2.11
CA ALA A 75 3.23 14.45 -2.43
C ALA A 75 3.33 15.31 -1.15
N GLU A 76 2.64 14.89 -0.09
CA GLU A 76 2.67 15.52 1.23
C GLU A 76 3.65 14.84 2.20
N GLY A 77 4.02 15.57 3.25
CA GLY A 77 4.97 15.09 4.26
C GLY A 77 4.37 14.07 5.26
N PRO A 78 5.11 13.74 6.33
CA PRO A 78 4.72 12.72 7.31
C PRO A 78 3.38 13.00 8.00
N GLU A 79 2.93 14.26 8.08
CA GLU A 79 1.63 14.61 8.67
C GLU A 79 0.43 14.04 7.90
N SER A 80 0.56 13.84 6.58
CA SER A 80 -0.48 13.16 5.79
C SER A 80 -0.60 11.69 6.19
N VAL A 81 0.53 11.02 6.44
CA VAL A 81 0.57 9.63 6.93
C VAL A 81 -0.03 9.55 8.33
N ARG A 82 0.33 10.47 9.23
CA ARG A 82 -0.29 10.58 10.56
C ARG A 82 -1.82 10.71 10.43
N THR A 83 -2.28 11.61 9.58
CA THR A 83 -3.71 11.86 9.35
C THR A 83 -4.42 10.61 8.85
N ALA A 84 -3.86 9.93 7.86
CA ALA A 84 -4.42 8.68 7.33
C ALA A 84 -4.54 7.59 8.41
N ILE A 85 -3.55 7.46 9.29
CA ILE A 85 -3.56 6.46 10.38
C ILE A 85 -4.51 6.87 11.52
N GLU A 86 -4.39 8.10 12.03
CA GLU A 86 -5.09 8.52 13.25
C GLU A 86 -6.55 8.91 13.00
N ARG A 87 -6.83 9.60 11.89
CA ARG A 87 -8.18 10.14 11.60
C ARG A 87 -8.99 9.24 10.69
N LEU A 88 -8.39 8.71 9.64
CA LEU A 88 -9.10 7.84 8.68
C LEU A 88 -9.03 6.36 9.11
N GLY A 89 -8.09 6.02 10.00
CA GLY A 89 -7.91 4.67 10.51
C GLY A 89 -7.53 3.69 9.42
N ALA A 90 -6.68 4.13 8.47
CA ALA A 90 -6.13 3.31 7.40
C ALA A 90 -5.16 2.26 7.98
N THR A 91 -5.27 1.02 7.51
CA THR A 91 -4.36 -0.07 7.89
C THR A 91 -3.26 -0.30 6.84
N ARG A 92 -3.42 0.31 5.67
CA ARG A 92 -2.42 0.37 4.60
C ARG A 92 -2.30 1.81 4.11
N ILE A 93 -1.11 2.18 3.65
CA ILE A 93 -0.80 3.51 3.13
C ILE A 93 -0.15 3.36 1.76
N GLY A 94 -0.75 3.95 0.74
CA GLY A 94 -0.14 4.13 -0.58
C GLY A 94 1.13 4.97 -0.45
N HIS A 95 2.26 4.42 -0.86
CA HIS A 95 3.62 4.95 -0.66
C HIS A 95 4.03 5.06 0.82
N GLY A 96 3.68 6.16 1.51
CA GLY A 96 4.07 6.43 2.89
C GLY A 96 5.56 6.68 3.13
N ILE A 97 6.39 6.79 2.08
CA ILE A 97 7.84 6.83 2.22
C ILE A 97 8.35 8.03 3.01
N ARG A 98 7.62 9.15 2.97
CA ARG A 98 7.94 10.38 3.72
C ARG A 98 7.64 10.28 5.21
N ALA A 99 7.04 9.19 5.70
CA ALA A 99 6.97 8.89 7.12
C ALA A 99 8.35 8.93 7.80
N ILE A 100 9.42 8.56 7.06
CA ILE A 100 10.80 8.54 7.57
C ILE A 100 11.30 9.92 8.04
N GLU A 101 10.64 11.01 7.60
CA GLU A 101 10.99 12.39 7.96
C GLU A 101 10.60 12.73 9.42
N ASP A 102 9.69 11.98 10.05
CA ASP A 102 9.32 12.13 11.46
C ASP A 102 9.31 10.78 12.20
N SER A 103 10.24 10.62 13.15
CA SER A 103 10.33 9.45 14.02
C SER A 103 9.03 9.11 14.78
N LYS A 104 8.18 10.11 15.08
CA LYS A 104 6.89 9.87 15.73
C LYS A 104 5.91 9.18 14.79
N VAL A 105 5.94 9.52 13.50
CA VAL A 105 5.08 8.89 12.48
C VAL A 105 5.57 7.48 12.15
N VAL A 106 6.89 7.26 12.12
CA VAL A 106 7.46 5.92 12.03
C VAL A 106 7.00 5.04 13.20
N ARG A 107 7.15 5.52 14.45
CA ARG A 107 6.67 4.77 15.63
C ARG A 107 5.18 4.50 15.56
N LEU A 108 4.38 5.49 15.16
CA LEU A 108 2.94 5.34 14.99
C LEU A 108 2.60 4.22 13.98
N ALA A 109 3.27 4.18 12.84
CA ALA A 109 3.04 3.13 11.83
C ALA A 109 3.36 1.73 12.38
N VAL A 110 4.44 1.59 13.14
CA VAL A 110 4.80 0.32 13.79
C VAL A 110 3.80 -0.06 14.88
N GLU A 111 3.47 0.86 15.79
CA GLU A 111 2.55 0.63 16.91
C GLU A 111 1.13 0.28 16.45
N ARG A 112 0.70 0.83 15.31
CA ARG A 112 -0.62 0.58 14.72
C ARG A 112 -0.63 -0.54 13.68
N ASP A 113 0.49 -1.23 13.50
CA ASP A 113 0.67 -2.32 12.55
C ASP A 113 0.31 -1.96 11.09
N VAL A 114 0.63 -0.72 10.69
CA VAL A 114 0.30 -0.18 9.38
C VAL A 114 1.31 -0.63 8.34
N THR A 115 0.83 -1.09 7.18
CA THR A 115 1.68 -1.52 6.07
C THR A 115 1.81 -0.42 5.00
N LEU A 116 3.04 -0.12 4.59
CA LEU A 116 3.31 0.83 3.50
C LEU A 116 3.40 0.11 2.15
N GLU A 117 2.67 0.63 1.17
CA GLU A 117 2.58 0.12 -0.21
C GLU A 117 3.58 0.90 -1.08
N VAL A 118 4.87 0.54 -1.00
CA VAL A 118 5.95 1.35 -1.59
C VAL A 118 6.19 0.98 -3.05
N CYS A 119 6.46 2.01 -3.87
CA CYS A 119 6.60 1.91 -5.31
C CYS A 119 7.88 2.61 -5.77
N PRO A 120 9.07 1.98 -5.68
CA PRO A 120 10.34 2.68 -5.77
C PRO A 120 10.58 3.49 -7.05
N THR A 121 10.29 2.92 -8.22
CA THR A 121 10.44 3.65 -9.49
C THR A 121 9.45 4.80 -9.58
N SER A 122 8.18 4.57 -9.20
CA SER A 122 7.17 5.61 -9.15
C SER A 122 7.58 6.75 -8.22
N ASN A 123 8.06 6.44 -7.02
CA ASN A 123 8.50 7.44 -6.05
C ASN A 123 9.64 8.33 -6.58
N ILE A 124 10.48 7.82 -7.48
CA ILE A 124 11.48 8.66 -8.16
C ILE A 124 10.83 9.51 -9.25
N HIS A 125 9.91 8.94 -10.05
CA HIS A 125 9.18 9.68 -11.10
C HIS A 125 8.31 10.81 -10.54
N THR A 126 7.71 10.61 -9.37
CA THR A 126 6.92 11.62 -8.64
C THR A 126 7.77 12.57 -7.80
N ALA A 127 9.10 12.38 -7.81
CA ALA A 127 10.08 13.12 -7.02
C ALA A 127 9.90 13.03 -5.49
N ALA A 128 9.11 12.07 -5.00
CA ALA A 128 8.99 11.74 -3.59
C ALA A 128 10.28 11.10 -3.03
N ALA A 129 11.06 10.43 -3.89
CA ALA A 129 12.42 9.98 -3.64
C ALA A 129 13.38 10.55 -4.69
N ARG A 130 14.65 10.76 -4.34
CA ARG A 130 15.65 11.34 -5.25
C ARG A 130 16.29 10.32 -6.18
N SER A 131 16.59 9.13 -5.65
CA SER A 131 17.23 8.04 -6.38
C SER A 131 17.04 6.72 -5.63
N TYR A 132 17.39 5.60 -6.25
CA TYR A 132 17.35 4.29 -5.59
C TYR A 132 18.34 4.22 -4.42
N GLU A 133 19.53 4.82 -4.55
CA GLU A 133 20.61 4.78 -3.56
C GLU A 133 20.23 5.52 -2.27
N THR A 134 19.35 6.52 -2.36
CA THR A 134 18.87 7.31 -1.23
C THR A 134 17.40 7.07 -0.91
N HIS A 135 16.83 5.99 -1.46
CA HIS A 135 15.42 5.68 -1.29
C HIS A 135 15.08 5.39 0.18
N PRO A 136 13.95 5.88 0.72
CA PRO A 136 13.59 5.66 2.13
C PRO A 136 13.31 4.21 2.55
N LEU A 137 12.94 3.34 1.60
CA LEU A 137 12.45 1.98 1.86
C LEU A 137 13.37 1.15 2.78
N PRO A 138 14.69 1.02 2.54
CA PRO A 138 15.55 0.24 3.44
C PRO A 138 15.53 0.76 4.88
N ARG A 139 15.55 2.08 5.07
CA ARG A 139 15.52 2.70 6.40
C ARG A 139 14.18 2.50 7.11
N LEU A 140 13.07 2.44 6.37
CA LEU A 140 11.75 2.13 6.93
C LEU A 140 11.72 0.68 7.45
N LEU A 141 12.28 -0.26 6.69
CA LEU A 141 12.43 -1.65 7.15
C LEU A 141 13.32 -1.74 8.40
N ASP A 142 14.46 -1.04 8.43
CA ASP A 142 15.36 -1.00 9.60
C ASP A 142 14.66 -0.46 10.87
N CYS A 143 13.67 0.41 10.68
CA CYS A 143 12.85 0.95 11.76
C CYS A 143 11.68 0.03 12.17
N GLY A 144 11.55 -1.15 11.56
CA GLY A 144 10.48 -2.11 11.85
C GLY A 144 9.15 -1.82 11.16
N VAL A 145 9.11 -0.89 10.20
CA VAL A 145 7.89 -0.60 9.43
C VAL A 145 7.64 -1.74 8.44
N LYS A 146 6.39 -2.21 8.37
CA LYS A 146 5.96 -3.18 7.35
C LYS A 146 5.91 -2.49 5.99
N VAL A 147 6.69 -2.98 5.03
CA VAL A 147 6.74 -2.44 3.67
C VAL A 147 6.51 -3.55 2.63
N THR A 148 5.76 -3.23 1.59
CA THR A 148 5.56 -4.06 0.41
C THR A 148 6.15 -3.38 -0.82
N LEU A 149 6.43 -4.17 -1.87
CA LEU A 149 7.02 -3.71 -3.11
C LEU A 149 6.00 -3.78 -4.25
N ASN A 150 5.73 -2.66 -4.90
CA ASN A 150 4.67 -2.50 -5.90
C ASN A 150 5.15 -1.68 -7.09
N THR A 151 4.45 -1.76 -8.23
CA THR A 151 4.81 -1.05 -9.46
C THR A 151 4.14 0.31 -9.63
N ASP A 152 3.04 0.54 -8.91
CA ASP A 152 2.14 1.67 -9.13
C ASP A 152 1.53 1.68 -10.54
N ASP A 153 1.93 2.61 -11.40
CA ASP A 153 1.56 2.72 -12.82
C ASP A 153 2.65 2.11 -13.75
N PRO A 154 2.70 0.78 -13.96
CA PRO A 154 3.75 0.13 -14.75
C PRO A 154 3.76 0.60 -16.22
N GLY A 155 2.59 0.99 -16.77
CA GLY A 155 2.48 1.51 -18.14
C GLY A 155 3.09 2.90 -18.30
N ILE A 156 3.00 3.76 -17.27
CA ILE A 156 3.62 5.09 -17.26
C ILE A 156 5.12 4.97 -16.98
N SER A 157 5.48 4.14 -15.99
CA SER A 157 6.87 3.99 -15.56
C SER A 157 7.71 3.10 -16.49
N GLY A 158 7.08 2.33 -17.39
CA GLY A 158 7.77 1.47 -18.35
C GLY A 158 8.49 0.27 -17.69
N ILE A 159 7.92 -0.25 -16.61
CA ILE A 159 8.52 -1.31 -15.79
C ILE A 159 7.54 -2.47 -15.51
N THR A 160 8.07 -3.55 -14.93
CA THR A 160 7.27 -4.67 -14.40
C THR A 160 7.61 -4.90 -12.93
N LEU A 161 6.83 -5.73 -12.23
CA LEU A 161 7.17 -6.10 -10.85
C LEU A 161 8.54 -6.81 -10.76
N GLY A 162 8.96 -7.53 -11.80
CA GLY A 162 10.30 -8.13 -11.87
C GLY A 162 11.42 -7.09 -11.88
N HIS A 163 11.18 -5.90 -12.45
CA HIS A 163 12.12 -4.79 -12.38
C HIS A 163 12.29 -4.29 -10.95
N GLU A 164 11.19 -4.09 -10.23
CA GLU A 164 11.24 -3.64 -8.82
C GLU A 164 11.99 -4.63 -7.94
N TYR A 165 11.76 -5.94 -8.12
CA TYR A 165 12.57 -6.96 -7.44
C TYR A 165 14.06 -6.87 -7.80
N GLY A 166 14.38 -6.63 -9.07
CA GLY A 166 15.75 -6.38 -9.52
C GLY A 166 16.37 -5.19 -8.82
N VAL A 167 15.65 -4.05 -8.72
CA VAL A 167 16.08 -2.87 -7.97
C VAL A 167 16.35 -3.22 -6.51
N ALA A 168 15.44 -3.93 -5.85
CA ALA A 168 15.60 -4.32 -4.45
C ALA A 168 16.86 -5.16 -4.21
N THR A 169 17.14 -6.13 -5.09
CA THR A 169 18.34 -6.96 -4.99
C THR A 169 19.61 -6.20 -5.37
N GLU A 170 19.63 -5.48 -6.48
CA GLU A 170 20.84 -4.85 -7.02
C GLU A 170 21.24 -3.57 -6.26
N LYS A 171 20.27 -2.79 -5.79
CA LYS A 171 20.51 -1.49 -5.13
C LYS A 171 20.55 -1.59 -3.62
N TRP A 172 19.79 -2.50 -3.03
CA TRP A 172 19.68 -2.62 -1.57
C TRP A 172 20.16 -3.96 -1.02
N GLY A 173 20.64 -4.86 -1.88
CA GLY A 173 21.19 -6.14 -1.46
C GLY A 173 20.14 -7.12 -0.91
N MET A 174 18.86 -6.88 -1.17
CA MET A 174 17.78 -7.73 -0.65
C MET A 174 17.84 -9.12 -1.28
N GLY A 175 17.99 -10.11 -0.42
CA GLY A 175 18.04 -11.51 -0.77
C GLY A 175 16.65 -12.11 -0.96
N ARG A 176 16.63 -13.40 -1.34
CA ARG A 176 15.40 -14.15 -1.55
C ARG A 176 14.52 -14.18 -0.30
N GLU A 177 15.13 -14.34 0.88
CA GLU A 177 14.45 -14.37 2.17
C GLU A 177 13.79 -13.02 2.50
N ASP A 178 14.44 -11.90 2.19
CA ASP A 178 13.87 -10.56 2.37
C ASP A 178 12.65 -10.38 1.46
N LEU A 179 12.78 -10.74 0.19
CA LEU A 179 11.69 -10.67 -0.78
C LEU A 179 10.53 -11.60 -0.40
N LEU A 180 10.81 -12.79 0.13
CA LEU A 180 9.79 -13.68 0.69
C LEU A 180 9.04 -13.00 1.84
N GLN A 181 9.77 -12.40 2.79
CA GLN A 181 9.19 -11.75 3.96
C GLN A 181 8.34 -10.53 3.57
N MET A 182 8.76 -9.74 2.57
CA MET A 182 7.96 -8.65 2.02
C MET A 182 6.65 -9.17 1.38
N ASN A 183 6.71 -10.29 0.66
CA ASN A 183 5.51 -10.89 0.07
C ASN A 183 4.58 -11.52 1.12
N LEU A 184 5.12 -12.14 2.17
CA LEU A 184 4.32 -12.61 3.32
C LEU A 184 3.67 -11.44 4.06
N THR A 185 4.37 -10.31 4.17
CA THR A 185 3.83 -9.05 4.70
C THR A 185 2.68 -8.54 3.83
N ALA A 186 2.84 -8.56 2.50
CA ALA A 186 1.77 -8.22 1.56
C ALA A 186 0.56 -9.15 1.70
N ALA A 187 0.79 -10.46 1.81
CA ALA A 187 -0.26 -11.45 2.03
C ALA A 187 -0.99 -11.24 3.36
N ALA A 188 -0.30 -10.83 4.43
CA ALA A 188 -0.91 -10.50 5.71
C ALA A 188 -1.74 -9.21 5.65
N ALA A 189 -1.30 -8.22 4.87
CA ALA A 189 -2.00 -6.94 4.71
C ALA A 189 -3.15 -6.99 3.68
N ALA A 190 -3.20 -8.00 2.81
CA ALA A 190 -4.17 -8.08 1.72
C ALA A 190 -5.63 -8.06 2.20
N PHE A 191 -6.48 -7.31 1.50
CA PHE A 191 -7.94 -7.31 1.73
C PHE A 191 -8.59 -8.53 1.08
N VAL A 192 -8.43 -9.69 1.70
CA VAL A 192 -8.97 -10.97 1.24
C VAL A 192 -9.50 -11.77 2.44
N ASP A 193 -10.36 -12.76 2.17
CA ASP A 193 -10.82 -13.70 3.19
C ASP A 193 -9.68 -14.62 3.66
N ASP A 194 -9.85 -15.20 4.85
CA ASP A 194 -8.85 -16.06 5.48
C ASP A 194 -8.49 -17.30 4.65
N GLY A 195 -9.45 -17.84 3.90
CA GLY A 195 -9.20 -18.96 3.00
C GLY A 195 -8.21 -18.58 1.92
N ARG A 196 -8.51 -17.50 1.20
CA ARG A 196 -7.62 -16.95 0.17
C ARG A 196 -6.25 -16.57 0.73
N ARG A 197 -6.20 -15.96 1.92
CA ARG A 197 -4.94 -15.59 2.57
C ARG A 197 -4.07 -16.81 2.84
N ARG A 198 -4.65 -17.89 3.40
CA ARG A 198 -3.93 -19.15 3.63
C ARG A 198 -3.38 -19.75 2.35
N ASP A 199 -4.14 -19.72 1.26
CA ASP A 199 -3.68 -20.22 -0.04
C ASP A 199 -2.48 -19.44 -0.57
N ILE A 200 -2.51 -18.10 -0.47
CA ILE A 200 -1.40 -17.22 -0.88
C ILE A 200 -0.15 -17.51 -0.04
N VAL A 201 -0.30 -17.56 1.29
CA VAL A 201 0.81 -17.83 2.22
C VAL A 201 1.43 -19.20 1.93
N ALA A 202 0.61 -20.24 1.75
CA ALA A 202 1.10 -21.58 1.44
C ALA A 202 1.89 -21.63 0.12
N ALA A 203 1.45 -20.89 -0.91
CA ALA A 203 2.16 -20.78 -2.17
C ALA A 203 3.51 -20.05 -2.02
N LEU A 204 3.55 -18.95 -1.27
CA LEU A 204 4.78 -18.19 -1.00
C LEU A 204 5.79 -19.03 -0.20
N GLU A 205 5.35 -19.72 0.84
CA GLU A 205 6.21 -20.61 1.62
C GLU A 205 6.73 -21.80 0.81
N ALA A 206 5.90 -22.36 -0.08
CA ALA A 206 6.33 -23.41 -0.99
C ALA A 206 7.41 -22.89 -1.96
N TRP A 207 7.24 -21.68 -2.49
CA TRP A 207 8.28 -21.01 -3.27
C TRP A 207 9.53 -20.79 -2.43
N GLY A 208 9.42 -20.33 -1.19
CA GLY A 208 10.55 -20.12 -0.27
C GLY A 208 11.41 -21.39 -0.05
N ARG A 209 10.78 -22.57 -0.01
CA ARG A 209 11.47 -23.86 0.16
C ARG A 209 12.08 -24.44 -1.12
N CYS A 210 11.79 -23.87 -2.30
CA CYS A 210 12.28 -24.41 -3.57
C CYS A 210 13.81 -24.23 -3.69
N PRO A 211 14.60 -25.29 -3.96
CA PRO A 211 16.06 -25.19 -4.13
C PRO A 211 16.47 -24.19 -5.21
N ARG A 212 17.68 -23.63 -5.10
CA ARG A 212 18.27 -22.76 -6.13
C ARG A 212 18.75 -23.56 -7.34
#